data_AF-A0A822GQ84-F1
#
_entry.id   AF-A0A822GQ84-F1
#
_cell.length_a   1.000
_cell.length_b   1.000
_cell.length_c   1.000
_cell.angle_alpha   90.00
_cell.angle_beta   90.00
_cell.angle_gamma   90.00
#
_symmetry.space_group_name_H-M   'P 1'
#
loop_
_entity.id
_entity.type
_entity.pdbx_description
1 polymer ?
#
loop_
_entity_poly.entity_id
_entity_poly.type
_entity_poly.pdbx_seq_one_letter_code
_entity_poly.pdbx_strand_id
1 'polypeptide(L)' 'MFIFKPYLPVNESFGFSANLRSNTDDQASSQCVFDHWQIMDQDPFDETSKARQIINDIRKRKGLKEGIPPLDDYCDKL' A
#
# COMPACT_ATOMS: atom_id res chain seq x y z
N MET A 1 19.19 -24.82 -8.02
CA MET A 1 18.67 -23.75 -7.14
C MET A 1 18.74 -22.44 -7.92
N PHE A 2 17.63 -21.77 -8.14
CA PHE A 2 17.58 -20.46 -8.80
C PHE A 2 17.20 -19.39 -7.77
N ILE A 3 17.71 -18.18 -7.93
CA ILE A 3 17.43 -17.04 -7.04
C ILE A 3 16.78 -15.94 -7.87
N PHE A 4 15.58 -15.53 -7.48
CA PHE A 4 14.85 -14.40 -8.05
C PHE A 4 14.74 -13.30 -6.99
N LYS A 5 14.92 -12.04 -7.40
CA LYS A 5 14.83 -10.87 -6.52
C LYS A 5 13.84 -9.84 -7.07
N PRO A 6 12.52 -10.12 -7.05
CA PRO A 6 11.51 -9.15 -7.42
C PRO A 6 11.24 -8.16 -6.27
N TYR A 7 10.64 -7.02 -6.61
CA TYR A 7 10.03 -6.14 -5.62
C TYR A 7 8.62 -6.63 -5.27
N LEU A 8 8.27 -6.57 -3.98
CA LEU A 8 6.96 -6.97 -3.44
C LEU A 8 6.40 -5.80 -2.61
N PRO A 9 5.21 -5.27 -2.95
CA PRO A 9 4.54 -4.28 -2.11
C PRO A 9 4.31 -4.80 -0.68
N VAL A 10 4.67 -4.02 0.33
CA VAL A 10 4.60 -4.43 1.74
C VAL A 10 3.17 -4.81 2.16
N ASN A 11 2.16 -4.08 1.67
CA ASN A 11 0.75 -4.35 1.93
C ASN A 11 0.26 -5.68 1.34
N GLU A 12 0.95 -6.22 0.33
CA GLU A 12 0.64 -7.51 -0.30
C GLU A 12 1.52 -8.66 0.24
N SER A 13 2.45 -8.37 1.15
CA SER A 13 3.38 -9.38 1.69
C SER A 13 2.75 -10.29 2.77
N PHE A 14 1.64 -9.88 3.36
CA PHE A 14 0.96 -10.66 4.41
C PHE A 14 0.39 -11.96 3.82
N GLY A 15 0.84 -13.11 4.31
CA GLY A 15 0.42 -14.42 3.81
C GLY A 15 1.13 -14.86 2.52
N PHE A 16 2.01 -14.03 1.95
CA PHE A 16 2.73 -14.33 0.70
C PHE A 16 3.51 -15.64 0.76
N SER A 17 4.23 -15.91 1.85
CA SER A 17 5.06 -17.13 1.96
C SER A 17 4.25 -18.42 1.93
N ALA A 18 3.04 -18.42 2.52
CA ALA A 18 2.14 -19.56 2.48
C ALA A 18 1.57 -19.76 1.07
N ASN A 19 1.12 -18.67 0.44
CA ASN A 19 0.61 -18.68 -0.93
C ASN A 19 1.68 -19.12 -1.95
N LEU A 20 2.92 -18.67 -1.80
CA LEU A 20 4.01 -19.04 -2.70
C LEU A 20 4.28 -20.55 -2.64
N ARG A 21 4.32 -21.13 -1.43
CA ARG A 21 4.50 -22.56 -1.23
C ARG A 21 3.36 -23.37 -1.86
N SER A 22 2.11 -23.00 -1.58
CA SER A 22 0.95 -23.72 -2.11
C SER A 22 0.85 -23.67 -3.64
N ASN A 23 1.34 -22.59 -4.27
CA ASN A 23 1.32 -22.45 -5.73
C ASN A 23 2.55 -23.02 -6.44
N THR A 24 3.53 -23.53 -5.69
CA THR A 24 4.77 -24.09 -6.24
C THR A 24 5.02 -25.52 -5.79
N ASP A 25 4.00 -26.20 -5.24
CA ASP A 25 4.12 -27.53 -4.66
C ASP A 25 5.29 -27.63 -3.66
N ASP A 26 5.40 -26.60 -2.79
CA ASP A 26 6.46 -26.43 -1.80
C ASP A 26 7.90 -26.32 -2.36
N GLN A 27 8.06 -26.12 -3.68
CA GLN A 27 9.37 -26.00 -4.32
C GLN A 27 10.02 -24.62 -4.15
N ALA A 28 9.22 -23.58 -3.84
CA ALA A 28 9.74 -22.23 -3.63
C ALA A 28 9.66 -21.79 -2.17
N SER A 29 10.66 -21.00 -1.76
CA SER A 29 10.69 -20.33 -0.46
C SER A 29 11.03 -18.85 -0.65
N SER A 30 10.48 -17.99 0.20
CA SER A 30 10.70 -16.55 0.17
C SER A 30 11.54 -16.09 1.37
N GLN A 31 12.42 -15.13 1.11
CA GLN A 31 13.07 -14.31 2.12
C GLN A 31 12.83 -12.85 1.74
N CYS A 32 12.12 -12.11 2.59
CA CYS A 32 11.77 -10.72 2.34
C CYS A 32 12.55 -9.81 3.28
N VAL A 33 13.16 -8.76 2.73
CA VAL A 33 13.78 -7.66 3.47
C VAL A 33 13.23 -6.34 2.93
N PHE A 34 13.23 -5.29 3.74
CA PHE A 34 12.88 -3.96 3.27
C PHE A 34 13.93 -3.46 2.27
N ASP A 35 13.48 -2.87 1.16
CA ASP A 35 14.35 -2.36 0.10
C ASP A 35 14.25 -0.82 0.00
N HIS A 36 13.09 -0.28 -0.39
CA HIS A 36 12.88 1.17 -0.55
C HIS A 36 11.41 1.59 -0.39
N TRP A 37 11.19 2.91 -0.38
CA TRP A 37 9.86 3.51 -0.53
C TRP A 37 9.57 3.78 -2.01
N GLN A 38 8.56 3.11 -2.56
CA GLN A 38 8.09 3.36 -3.92
C GLN A 38 6.89 4.32 -3.89
N ILE A 39 6.90 5.33 -4.76
CA ILE A 39 5.78 6.26 -4.94
C ILE A 39 4.66 5.54 -5.68
N MET A 40 3.41 5.72 -5.22
CA MET A 40 2.23 5.24 -5.95
C MET A 40 1.85 6.26 -7.02
N ASP A 41 1.80 5.84 -8.28
CA ASP A 41 1.45 6.72 -9.43
C ASP A 41 -0.06 7.02 -9.55
N GLN A 42 -0.80 6.94 -8.46
CA GLN A 42 -2.25 7.15 -8.43
C GLN A 42 -2.58 8.49 -7.77
N ASP A 43 -3.50 9.23 -8.37
CA ASP A 43 -3.95 10.51 -7.83
C ASP A 43 -4.73 10.30 -6.51
N PRO A 44 -4.23 10.81 -5.36
CA PRO A 44 -4.93 10.69 -4.10
C PRO A 44 -6.24 11.49 -4.05
N PHE A 45 -6.49 12.40 -5.00
CA PHE A 45 -7.73 13.14 -5.11
C PHE A 45 -8.81 12.44 -5.95
N ASP A 46 -8.46 11.45 -6.75
CA ASP A 46 -9.45 10.59 -7.42
C ASP A 46 -10.09 9.64 -6.39
N GLU A 47 -11.41 9.74 -6.21
CA GLU A 47 -12.17 8.92 -5.26
C GLU A 47 -12.12 7.42 -5.56
N THR A 48 -11.87 7.05 -6.82
CA THR A 48 -11.81 5.66 -7.27
C THR A 48 -10.40 5.05 -7.14
N SER A 49 -9.38 5.86 -6.85
CA SER A 49 -8.00 5.41 -6.73
C SER A 49 -7.75 4.55 -5.49
N LYS A 50 -6.78 3.61 -5.56
CA LYS A 50 -6.34 2.87 -4.35
C LYS A 50 -5.67 3.80 -3.35
N ALA A 51 -4.97 4.84 -3.82
CA ALA A 51 -4.37 5.85 -2.95
C ALA A 51 -5.42 6.51 -2.05
N ARG A 52 -6.56 6.93 -2.61
CA ARG A 52 -7.67 7.49 -1.83
C ARG A 52 -8.23 6.50 -0.82
N GLN A 53 -8.48 5.26 -1.22
CA GLN A 53 -9.01 4.22 -0.33
C GLN A 53 -8.11 4.03 0.90
N ILE A 54 -6.79 3.91 0.69
CA ILE A 54 -5.81 3.78 1.78
C ILE A 54 -5.86 4.98 2.72
N ILE A 55 -5.90 6.21 2.17
CA ILE A 55 -5.98 7.44 2.98
C ILE A 55 -7.25 7.43 3.85
N ASN A 56 -8.41 7.12 3.26
CA ASN A 56 -9.68 7.10 3.97
C ASN A 56 -9.70 6.06 5.10
N ASP A 57 -9.23 4.84 4.84
CA ASP A 57 -9.15 3.78 5.85
C ASP A 57 -8.27 4.18 7.03
N ILE A 58 -7.11 4.80 6.76
CA ILE A 58 -6.20 5.28 7.80
C ILE A 58 -6.85 6.41 8.61
N ARG A 59 -7.48 7.40 7.95
CA ARG A 59 -8.13 8.52 8.63
C ARG A 59 -9.28 8.07 9.51
N LYS A 60 -10.13 7.18 9.00
CA LYS A 60 -11.23 6.55 9.75
C LYS A 60 -10.72 5.81 10.98
N ARG A 61 -9.66 4.99 10.83
CA ARG A 61 -9.01 4.29 11.95
C ARG A 61 -8.43 5.25 13.00
N LYS A 62 -8.02 6.45 12.59
CA LYS A 62 -7.49 7.49 13.48
C LYS A 62 -8.55 8.44 14.04
N GLY A 63 -9.83 8.26 13.70
CA GLY A 63 -10.93 9.13 14.14
C GLY A 63 -10.88 10.54 13.52
N LEU A 64 -10.23 10.69 12.36
CA LEU A 64 -10.16 11.96 11.64
C LEU A 64 -11.32 12.07 10.65
N LYS A 65 -11.69 13.30 10.28
CA LYS A 65 -12.70 13.58 9.23
C LYS A 65 -12.33 12.84 7.94
N GLU A 66 -13.26 12.09 7.37
CA GLU A 66 -13.05 11.36 6.12
C GLU A 66 -12.69 12.32 4.96
N GLY A 67 -11.93 11.83 3.97
CA GLY A 67 -11.46 12.63 2.85
C GLY A 67 -10.22 13.47 3.16
N ILE A 68 -9.60 13.99 2.09
CA ILE A 68 -8.49 14.93 2.20
C ILE A 68 -9.08 16.32 2.50
N PRO A 69 -8.63 17.03 3.54
CA PRO A 69 -9.11 18.37 3.85
C PRO A 69 -8.94 19.31 2.64
N PRO A 70 -9.98 20.06 2.25
CA PRO A 70 -9.88 21.03 1.17
C PRO A 70 -8.88 22.14 1.53
N LEU A 71 -8.30 22.77 0.52
CA LEU A 71 -7.37 23.88 0.71
C LEU A 71 -7.98 25.04 1.50
N ASP A 72 -9.29 25.27 1.33
CA ASP A 72 -10.06 26.32 2.02
C ASP A 72 -10.01 26.21 3.55
N ASP A 73 -9.82 25.01 4.11
CA ASP A 73 -9.67 24.82 5.56
C ASP A 73 -8.37 25.47 6.10
N TYR A 74 -7.43 25.83 5.21
CA TYR A 74 -6.11 26.36 5.55
C TYR A 74 -5.84 27.78 5.01
N CYS A 75 -6.68 28.27 4.09
CA CYS A 75 -6.52 29.59 3.50
C CYS A 75 -7.46 30.61 4.17
N ASP A 76 -6.88 31.51 4.96
CA ASP A 76 -7.62 32.65 5.49
C ASP A 76 -7.79 33.72 4.40
N LYS A 77 -9.02 34.15 4.15
CA LYS A 77 -9.29 35.20 3.15
C LYS A 77 -9.00 36.55 3.79
N LEU A 78 -7.97 37.23 3.30
CA LEU A 78 -7.68 38.64 3.61
C LEU A 78 -8.84 39.56 3.22
#